data_AF-A0A496A6H3-F1
#
_entry.id   AF-A0A496A6H3-F1
#
_cell.length_a   1.000
_cell.length_b   1.000
_cell.length_c   1.000
_cell.angle_alpha   90.00
_cell.angle_beta   90.00
_cell.angle_gamma   90.00
#
_symmetry.space_group_name_H-M   'P 1'
#
loop_
_entity.id
_entity.type
_entity.pdbx_description
1 polymer ?
#
loop_
_entity_poly.entity_id
_entity_poly.type
_entity_poly.pdbx_seq_one_letter_code
_entity_poly.pdbx_strand_id
1 'polypeptide(L)'
;MRLKLIFCVLLLMLMYVGVCQVFAETPTTPKILFTSARDGNYEVYSMNPDGSEQVNLTQHRAQDLSAVWSPTGEKILFISDRGGQRDLYLMDPDGSDVRRVFKFKTKEIRRNPTWSSDGKQIAYEQANFDTRIFHIYIATLGGREAEHLVHGIDPAWSPDSTEIVCNVRSRLTFVDVRTQEQRLLLPKKAMAHQRDPSWSASGDKLAFVWNNNPLPPDHKVGIEPIPEVWLNKQTVYIINRDGTGLQQLVEEDGSEAWSPVLSPDGNEVLYTQMINDRPQIFKIDVNSGVQTQLTHVGMPRFGNFGGDWFDPAYALPVSPQPHLLTTTWGNVKKQ
;
A
#
# COMPACT_ATOMS: atom_id res chain seq x y z
N MET A 1 -43.62 -9.29 -45.04
CA MET A 1 -43.71 -8.77 -43.65
C MET A 1 -43.05 -9.67 -42.60
N ARG A 2 -43.15 -11.01 -42.70
CA ARG A 2 -42.60 -11.96 -41.70
C ARG A 2 -41.06 -11.99 -41.58
N LEU A 3 -40.32 -11.79 -42.68
CA LEU A 3 -38.84 -11.87 -42.66
C LEU A 3 -38.17 -10.66 -41.97
N LYS A 4 -38.77 -9.47 -42.05
CA LYS A 4 -38.29 -8.25 -41.37
C LYS A 4 -38.48 -8.34 -39.85
N LEU A 5 -39.55 -8.99 -39.39
CA LEU A 5 -39.84 -9.17 -37.97
C LEU A 5 -38.85 -10.14 -37.30
N ILE A 6 -38.53 -11.25 -37.97
CA ILE A 6 -37.54 -12.24 -37.50
C ILE A 6 -36.14 -11.62 -37.42
N PHE A 7 -35.76 -10.80 -38.41
CA PHE A 7 -34.49 -10.08 -38.40
C PHE A 7 -34.41 -9.06 -37.26
N CYS A 8 -35.48 -8.30 -36.98
CA CYS A 8 -35.53 -7.39 -35.84
C CYS A 8 -35.45 -8.11 -34.48
N VAL A 9 -36.11 -9.26 -34.32
CA VAL A 9 -36.05 -10.04 -33.06
C VAL A 9 -34.66 -10.66 -32.86
N LEU A 10 -34.01 -11.14 -33.92
CA LEU A 10 -32.62 -11.61 -33.85
C LEU A 10 -31.62 -10.49 -33.55
N LEU A 11 -31.82 -9.29 -34.12
CA LEU A 11 -30.99 -8.11 -33.80
C LEU A 11 -31.20 -7.65 -32.35
N LEU A 12 -32.43 -7.69 -31.84
CA LEU A 12 -32.74 -7.39 -30.45
C LEU A 12 -32.16 -8.43 -29.49
N MET A 13 -32.18 -9.73 -29.84
CA MET A 13 -31.50 -10.78 -29.06
C MET A 13 -29.97 -10.65 -29.12
N LEU A 14 -29.39 -10.30 -30.28
CA LEU A 14 -27.94 -10.03 -30.42
C LEU A 14 -27.51 -8.76 -29.66
N MET A 15 -28.37 -7.74 -29.55
CA MET A 15 -28.12 -6.59 -28.68
C MET A 15 -28.29 -6.93 -27.19
N TYR A 16 -29.14 -7.90 -26.84
CA TYR A 16 -29.32 -8.36 -25.45
C TYR A 16 -28.18 -9.28 -24.98
N VAL A 17 -27.60 -10.07 -25.89
CA VAL A 17 -26.41 -10.91 -25.61
C VAL A 17 -25.11 -10.09 -25.66
N GLY A 18 -25.16 -8.84 -26.14
CA GLY A 18 -24.01 -7.96 -26.34
C GLY A 18 -23.61 -7.05 -25.17
N VAL A 19 -24.36 -7.03 -24.05
CA VAL A 19 -24.02 -6.19 -22.89
C VAL A 19 -24.43 -6.89 -21.58
N CYS A 20 -23.87 -8.07 -21.29
CA CYS A 20 -23.48 -8.30 -19.91
C CYS A 20 -22.15 -7.55 -19.75
N GLN A 21 -22.22 -6.26 -19.38
CA GLN A 21 -21.09 -5.71 -18.64
C GLN A 21 -21.09 -6.49 -17.33
N VAL A 22 -20.27 -7.54 -17.28
CA VAL A 22 -19.87 -8.14 -16.02
C VAL A 22 -19.03 -7.05 -15.38
N PHE A 23 -19.66 -6.23 -14.54
CA PHE A 23 -18.90 -5.37 -13.65
C PHE A 23 -18.08 -6.29 -12.76
N ALA A 24 -16.78 -6.03 -12.67
CA ALA A 24 -15.96 -6.74 -11.70
C ALA A 24 -16.56 -6.50 -10.32
N GLU A 25 -16.95 -7.58 -9.65
CA GLU A 25 -17.52 -7.50 -8.31
C GLU A 25 -16.39 -7.42 -7.27
N THR A 26 -16.63 -6.64 -6.21
CA THR A 26 -15.78 -6.65 -5.02
C THR A 26 -15.57 -8.09 -4.54
N PRO A 27 -14.35 -8.49 -4.15
CA PRO A 27 -14.11 -9.84 -3.66
C PRO A 27 -15.04 -10.18 -2.48
N THR A 28 -15.73 -11.32 -2.55
CA THR A 28 -16.61 -11.78 -1.46
C THR A 28 -15.87 -12.60 -0.41
N THR A 29 -14.56 -12.81 -0.61
CA THR A 29 -13.67 -13.49 0.32
C THR A 29 -12.42 -12.65 0.54
N PRO A 30 -11.68 -12.86 1.64
CA PRO A 30 -10.42 -12.17 1.85
C PRO A 30 -9.41 -12.45 0.74
N LYS A 31 -8.62 -11.44 0.38
CA LYS A 31 -7.56 -11.50 -0.64
C LYS A 31 -6.34 -10.69 -0.20
N ILE A 32 -5.18 -11.09 -0.70
CA ILE A 32 -3.92 -10.35 -0.56
C ILE A 32 -3.46 -9.94 -1.96
N LEU A 33 -3.09 -8.67 -2.14
CA LEU A 33 -2.32 -8.21 -3.29
C LEU A 33 -0.83 -8.34 -2.99
N PHE A 34 -0.02 -8.59 -4.00
CA PHE A 34 1.44 -8.53 -3.89
C PHE A 34 2.07 -8.28 -5.27
N THR A 35 3.34 -7.87 -5.28
CA THR A 35 4.12 -7.71 -6.52
C THR A 35 4.98 -8.95 -6.77
N SER A 36 5.10 -9.39 -8.02
CA SER A 36 6.03 -10.46 -8.41
C SER A 36 6.69 -10.20 -9.76
N ALA A 37 7.97 -10.54 -9.91
CA ALA A 37 8.63 -10.59 -11.23
C ALA A 37 8.70 -11.98 -11.86
N ARG A 38 7.95 -12.96 -11.33
CA ARG A 38 8.08 -14.37 -11.73
C ARG A 38 7.83 -14.62 -13.23
N ASP A 39 7.11 -13.71 -13.90
CA ASP A 39 6.78 -13.80 -15.33
C ASP A 39 7.68 -12.92 -16.23
N GLY A 40 8.78 -12.37 -15.70
CA GLY A 40 9.83 -11.67 -16.47
C GLY A 40 9.84 -10.14 -16.35
N ASN A 41 8.79 -9.56 -15.77
CA ASN A 41 8.68 -8.16 -15.36
C ASN A 41 7.82 -8.08 -14.09
N TYR A 42 7.85 -6.95 -13.39
CA TYR A 42 6.98 -6.78 -12.24
C TYR A 42 5.52 -6.67 -12.65
N GLU A 43 4.70 -7.52 -12.06
CA GLU A 43 3.25 -7.56 -12.21
C GLU A 43 2.59 -7.60 -10.82
N VAL A 44 1.33 -7.18 -10.76
CA VAL A 44 0.46 -7.25 -9.59
C VAL A 44 -0.29 -8.57 -9.59
N TYR A 45 -0.17 -9.31 -8.49
CA TYR A 45 -0.87 -10.57 -8.27
C TYR A 45 -1.85 -10.44 -7.10
N SER A 46 -2.85 -11.31 -7.09
CA SER A 46 -3.71 -11.58 -5.94
C SER A 46 -3.56 -13.03 -5.47
N MET A 47 -3.86 -13.30 -4.20
CA MET A 47 -3.93 -14.65 -3.63
C MET A 47 -4.88 -14.70 -2.43
N ASN A 48 -5.21 -15.90 -1.97
CA ASN A 48 -5.89 -16.12 -0.69
C ASN A 48 -4.92 -15.88 0.49
N PRO A 49 -5.43 -15.59 1.72
CA PRO A 49 -4.60 -15.44 2.92
C PRO A 49 -3.75 -16.64 3.32
N ASP A 50 -4.03 -17.83 2.77
CA ASP A 50 -3.25 -19.05 2.95
C ASP A 50 -2.18 -19.25 1.86
N GLY A 51 -2.05 -18.30 0.93
CA GLY A 51 -1.12 -18.33 -0.20
C GLY A 51 -1.62 -19.08 -1.44
N SER A 52 -2.81 -19.68 -1.38
CA SER A 52 -3.43 -20.38 -2.52
C SER A 52 -4.05 -19.42 -3.55
N GLU A 53 -4.46 -19.96 -4.70
CA GLU A 53 -5.15 -19.22 -5.77
C GLU A 53 -4.42 -17.96 -6.24
N GLN A 54 -3.11 -18.06 -6.49
CA GLN A 54 -2.33 -16.94 -6.98
C GLN A 54 -2.70 -16.62 -8.44
N VAL A 55 -3.22 -15.42 -8.68
CA VAL A 55 -3.66 -14.95 -10.01
C VAL A 55 -2.92 -13.69 -10.37
N ASN A 56 -2.37 -13.65 -11.60
CA ASN A 56 -1.76 -12.44 -12.14
C ASN A 56 -2.86 -11.48 -12.63
N LEU A 57 -2.97 -10.30 -12.01
CA LEU A 57 -3.96 -9.27 -12.34
C LEU A 57 -3.49 -8.33 -13.44
N THR A 58 -2.18 -8.21 -13.67
CA THR A 58 -1.61 -7.36 -14.72
C THR A 58 -0.80 -8.22 -15.71
N GLN A 59 -1.08 -8.06 -17.00
CA GLN A 59 -0.40 -8.82 -18.06
C GLN A 59 0.11 -7.83 -19.10
N HIS A 60 1.10 -7.03 -18.70
CA HIS A 60 1.56 -5.92 -19.51
C HIS A 60 3.05 -5.70 -19.29
N ARG A 61 3.80 -5.46 -20.38
CA ARG A 61 5.27 -5.22 -20.37
C ARG A 61 5.79 -4.09 -19.45
N ALA A 62 4.90 -3.34 -18.82
CA ALA A 62 5.24 -2.28 -17.88
C ALA A 62 5.73 -2.89 -16.56
N GLN A 63 6.31 -2.07 -15.70
CA GLN A 63 6.54 -2.45 -14.31
C GLN A 63 5.33 -2.02 -13.47
N ASP A 64 4.54 -3.00 -13.05
CA ASP A 64 3.33 -2.80 -12.25
C ASP A 64 3.62 -3.23 -10.79
N LEU A 65 3.45 -2.31 -9.84
CA LEU A 65 4.05 -2.38 -8.50
C LEU A 65 3.13 -1.80 -7.41
N SER A 66 3.36 -2.24 -6.16
CA SER A 66 2.83 -1.58 -4.94
C SER A 66 1.32 -1.31 -5.00
N ALA A 67 0.57 -2.35 -5.35
CA ALA A 67 -0.88 -2.28 -5.42
C ALA A 67 -1.51 -2.28 -4.03
N VAL A 68 -2.55 -1.47 -3.85
CA VAL A 68 -3.33 -1.33 -2.62
C VAL A 68 -4.83 -1.33 -2.95
N TRP A 69 -5.61 -1.97 -2.10
CA TRP A 69 -7.06 -2.01 -2.20
C TRP A 69 -7.68 -0.67 -1.82
N SER A 70 -8.76 -0.28 -2.50
CA SER A 70 -9.67 0.72 -1.94
C SER A 70 -10.33 0.16 -0.67
N PRO A 71 -10.75 1.01 0.29
CA PRO A 71 -11.43 0.54 1.50
C PRO A 71 -12.70 -0.28 1.24
N THR A 72 -13.30 -0.12 0.05
CA THR A 72 -14.47 -0.86 -0.42
C THR A 72 -14.15 -2.17 -1.13
N GLY A 73 -12.89 -2.37 -1.53
CA GLY A 73 -12.47 -3.45 -2.41
C GLY A 73 -12.97 -3.34 -3.85
N GLU A 74 -13.63 -2.26 -4.24
CA GLU A 74 -14.16 -2.05 -5.60
C GLU A 74 -13.08 -1.64 -6.60
N LYS A 75 -11.92 -1.19 -6.12
CA LYS A 75 -10.81 -0.70 -6.96
C LYS A 75 -9.47 -1.09 -6.36
N ILE A 76 -8.49 -1.24 -7.23
CA ILE A 76 -7.08 -1.41 -6.88
C ILE A 76 -6.31 -0.21 -7.41
N LEU A 77 -5.55 0.45 -6.55
CA LEU A 77 -4.63 1.54 -6.89
C LEU A 77 -3.20 1.01 -6.91
N PHE A 78 -2.45 1.31 -7.97
CA PHE A 78 -1.12 0.74 -8.14
C PHE A 78 -0.22 1.66 -8.98
N ILE A 79 1.07 1.36 -8.97
CA ILE A 79 2.06 2.07 -9.76
C ILE A 79 2.22 1.34 -11.09
N SER A 80 2.27 2.08 -12.19
CA SER A 80 2.66 1.54 -13.50
C SER A 80 3.51 2.52 -14.28
N ASP A 81 4.45 2.02 -15.06
CA ASP A 81 5.22 2.81 -16.03
C ASP A 81 4.72 2.68 -17.48
N ARG A 82 3.53 2.11 -17.71
CA ARG A 82 2.91 1.98 -19.06
C ARG A 82 2.79 3.29 -19.83
N GLY A 83 2.77 4.41 -19.12
CA GLY A 83 2.78 5.76 -19.69
C GLY A 83 4.17 6.27 -20.07
N GLY A 84 5.25 5.51 -19.91
CA GLY A 84 6.65 5.93 -20.14
C GLY A 84 7.37 6.51 -18.91
N GLN A 85 6.67 6.65 -17.78
CA GLN A 85 7.25 6.93 -16.46
C GLN A 85 6.32 6.34 -15.40
N ARG A 86 6.84 6.00 -14.21
CA ARG A 86 6.01 5.54 -13.08
C ARG A 86 5.00 6.61 -12.68
N ASP A 87 3.75 6.18 -12.63
CA ASP A 87 2.62 6.99 -12.16
C ASP A 87 1.53 6.08 -11.58
N LEU A 88 0.47 6.68 -11.03
CA LEU A 88 -0.63 5.96 -10.40
C LEU A 88 -1.73 5.59 -11.39
N TYR A 89 -2.20 4.35 -11.28
CA TYR A 89 -3.28 3.77 -12.07
C TYR A 89 -4.28 3.07 -11.17
N LEU A 90 -5.51 2.99 -11.67
CA LEU A 90 -6.60 2.22 -11.08
C LEU A 90 -6.93 1.06 -12.00
N MET A 91 -7.40 -0.02 -11.39
CA MET A 91 -8.03 -1.14 -12.07
C MET A 91 -9.15 -1.70 -11.19
N ASP A 92 -9.98 -2.52 -11.79
CA ASP A 92 -10.98 -3.32 -11.10
C ASP A 92 -10.32 -4.52 -10.39
N PRO A 93 -11.01 -5.16 -9.41
CA PRO A 93 -10.46 -6.26 -8.62
C PRO A 93 -10.00 -7.48 -9.43
N ASP A 94 -10.57 -7.67 -10.62
CA ASP A 94 -10.23 -8.73 -11.56
C ASP A 94 -9.10 -8.36 -12.54
N GLY A 95 -8.52 -7.15 -12.40
CA GLY A 95 -7.48 -6.62 -13.28
C GLY A 95 -7.99 -5.87 -14.51
N SER A 96 -9.31 -5.75 -14.69
CA SER A 96 -9.91 -4.99 -15.80
C SER A 96 -10.01 -3.48 -15.51
N ASP A 97 -10.61 -2.70 -16.42
CA ASP A 97 -10.73 -1.23 -16.37
C ASP A 97 -9.44 -0.46 -15.99
N VAL A 98 -8.30 -0.91 -16.51
CA VAL A 98 -7.01 -0.27 -16.23
C VAL A 98 -6.97 1.16 -16.79
N ARG A 99 -6.89 2.16 -15.90
CA ARG A 99 -6.85 3.58 -16.27
C ARG A 99 -5.96 4.41 -15.37
N ARG A 100 -5.41 5.50 -15.91
CA ARG A 100 -4.54 6.40 -15.16
C ARG A 100 -5.35 7.26 -14.18
N VAL A 101 -4.83 7.47 -12.97
CA VAL A 101 -5.47 8.34 -11.97
C VAL A 101 -5.45 9.79 -12.42
N PHE A 102 -4.28 10.27 -12.83
CA PHE A 102 -4.07 11.67 -13.23
C PHE A 102 -4.08 11.82 -14.74
N LYS A 103 -4.83 12.82 -15.23
CA LYS A 103 -4.86 13.16 -16.65
C LYS A 103 -3.49 13.57 -17.19
N PHE A 104 -2.70 14.29 -16.39
CA PHE A 104 -1.41 14.86 -16.80
C PHE A 104 -0.23 14.27 -16.01
N LYS A 105 0.91 14.13 -16.71
CA LYS A 105 2.20 13.77 -16.09
C LYS A 105 2.78 14.96 -15.35
N THR A 106 3.49 14.65 -14.27
CA THR A 106 4.41 15.57 -13.60
C THR A 106 5.83 15.24 -14.01
N LYS A 107 6.78 16.14 -13.73
CA LYS A 107 8.20 15.87 -13.94
C LYS A 107 8.70 14.78 -12.99
N GLU A 108 8.19 14.81 -11.76
CA GLU A 108 8.41 13.84 -10.70
C GLU A 108 7.57 12.58 -10.95
N ILE A 109 8.08 11.43 -10.48
CA ILE A 109 7.30 10.19 -10.51
C ILE A 109 6.37 10.13 -9.29
N ARG A 110 5.22 9.46 -9.43
CA ARG A 110 4.31 9.20 -8.32
C ARG A 110 4.41 7.74 -7.88
N ARG A 111 4.49 7.50 -6.57
CA ARG A 111 4.69 6.16 -6.00
C ARG A 111 4.12 6.03 -4.58
N ASN A 112 4.17 4.81 -4.04
CA ASN A 112 3.75 4.42 -2.69
C ASN A 112 2.38 5.02 -2.32
N PRO A 113 1.32 4.69 -3.09
CA PRO A 113 0.00 5.24 -2.84
C PRO A 113 -0.68 4.58 -1.64
N THR A 114 -1.57 5.31 -0.98
CA THR A 114 -2.46 4.81 0.08
C THR A 114 -3.80 5.55 0.01
N TRP A 115 -4.85 4.95 0.56
CA TRP A 115 -6.20 5.50 0.53
C TRP A 115 -6.57 6.17 1.84
N SER A 116 -7.38 7.24 1.78
CA SER A 116 -8.18 7.63 2.93
C SER A 116 -9.23 6.57 3.21
N SER A 117 -9.63 6.41 4.46
CA SER A 117 -10.59 5.37 4.88
C SER A 117 -11.98 5.54 4.26
N ASP A 118 -12.35 6.76 3.84
CA ASP A 118 -13.58 7.02 3.11
C ASP A 118 -13.50 6.75 1.60
N GLY A 119 -12.33 6.35 1.09
CA GLY A 119 -12.08 6.02 -0.31
C GLY A 119 -12.14 7.22 -1.27
N LYS A 120 -12.24 8.46 -0.78
CA LYS A 120 -12.35 9.65 -1.64
C LYS A 120 -11.00 10.27 -1.99
N GLN A 121 -10.03 10.09 -1.13
CA GLN A 121 -8.70 10.67 -1.27
C GLN A 121 -7.64 9.58 -1.30
N ILE A 122 -6.51 9.95 -1.90
CA ILE A 122 -5.30 9.16 -1.93
C ILE A 122 -4.15 10.02 -1.45
N ALA A 123 -3.23 9.44 -0.68
CA ALA A 123 -1.92 10.02 -0.42
C ALA A 123 -0.89 9.24 -1.24
N TYR A 124 0.15 9.93 -1.67
CA TYR A 124 1.21 9.33 -2.46
C TYR A 124 2.49 10.16 -2.38
N GLU A 125 3.61 9.54 -2.70
CA GLU A 125 4.89 10.22 -2.84
C GLU A 125 5.06 10.81 -4.23
N GLN A 126 5.53 12.05 -4.30
CA GLN A 126 6.24 12.56 -5.46
C GLN A 126 7.74 12.49 -5.22
N ALA A 127 8.42 11.74 -6.07
CA ALA A 127 9.85 11.48 -5.96
C ALA A 127 10.61 12.10 -7.12
N ASN A 128 11.62 12.91 -6.79
CA ASN A 128 12.65 13.35 -7.70
C ASN A 128 13.98 12.70 -7.31
N PHE A 129 14.39 11.68 -8.05
CA PHE A 129 15.61 10.91 -7.75
C PHE A 129 16.89 11.68 -8.08
N ASP A 130 16.83 12.65 -9.00
CA ASP A 130 17.99 13.49 -9.34
C ASP A 130 18.35 14.40 -8.17
N THR A 131 17.35 14.98 -7.51
CA THR A 131 17.54 15.88 -6.37
C THR A 131 17.46 15.18 -5.02
N ARG A 132 17.03 13.91 -4.99
CA ARG A 132 16.69 13.13 -3.77
C ARG A 132 15.66 13.85 -2.88
N ILE A 133 14.75 14.59 -3.50
CA ILE A 133 13.67 15.27 -2.80
C ILE A 133 12.40 14.42 -2.96
N PHE A 134 11.79 14.13 -1.81
CA PHE A 134 10.56 13.35 -1.71
C PHE A 134 9.54 14.15 -0.91
N HIS A 135 8.33 14.25 -1.44
CA HIS A 135 7.21 14.91 -0.78
C HIS A 135 5.99 14.02 -0.84
N ILE A 136 5.16 14.09 0.19
CA ILE A 136 3.87 13.42 0.26
C ILE A 136 2.81 14.43 -0.17
N TYR A 137 1.95 14.00 -1.09
CA TYR A 137 0.81 14.75 -1.59
C TYR A 137 -0.48 14.00 -1.28
N ILE A 138 -1.57 14.76 -1.17
CA ILE A 138 -2.93 14.25 -1.09
C ILE A 138 -3.70 14.69 -2.34
N ALA A 139 -4.50 13.81 -2.93
CA ALA A 139 -5.39 14.15 -4.04
C ALA A 139 -6.77 13.51 -3.85
N THR A 140 -7.81 14.22 -4.27
CA THR A 140 -9.15 13.64 -4.43
C THR A 140 -9.24 12.89 -5.75
N LEU A 141 -9.83 11.69 -5.75
CA LEU A 141 -10.06 10.95 -6.98
C LEU A 141 -10.94 11.73 -7.97
N GLY A 142 -10.51 11.81 -9.23
CA GLY A 142 -11.18 12.60 -10.27
C GLY A 142 -11.05 14.12 -10.09
N GLY A 143 -10.41 14.56 -9.00
CA GLY A 143 -10.02 15.95 -8.77
C GLY A 143 -8.98 16.44 -9.78
N ARG A 144 -8.84 17.75 -9.89
CA ARG A 144 -7.90 18.39 -10.85
C ARG A 144 -6.52 18.67 -10.25
N GLU A 145 -6.43 18.79 -8.93
CA GLU A 145 -5.23 19.24 -8.23
C GLU A 145 -4.91 18.33 -7.05
N ALA A 146 -3.62 18.26 -6.73
CA ALA A 146 -3.09 17.58 -5.56
C ALA A 146 -2.45 18.60 -4.63
N GLU A 147 -2.63 18.41 -3.33
CA GLU A 147 -2.12 19.27 -2.28
C GLU A 147 -0.82 18.69 -1.70
N HIS A 148 0.20 19.53 -1.54
CA HIS A 148 1.42 19.14 -0.84
C HIS A 148 1.14 19.07 0.66
N LEU A 149 1.43 17.91 1.28
CA LEU A 149 1.27 17.70 2.72
C LEU A 149 2.58 17.97 3.47
N VAL A 150 3.63 17.19 3.17
CA VAL A 150 4.87 17.21 3.95
C VAL A 150 6.05 16.65 3.15
N HIS A 151 7.27 17.05 3.51
CA HIS A 151 8.48 16.36 3.07
C HIS A 151 8.64 15.01 3.78
N GLY A 152 8.67 13.92 3.00
CA GLY A 152 8.74 12.57 3.56
C GLY A 152 8.47 11.48 2.52
N ILE A 153 8.45 10.24 2.99
CA ILE A 153 8.15 9.02 2.24
C ILE A 153 7.27 8.07 3.07
N ASP A 154 6.83 6.99 2.46
CA ASP A 154 6.08 5.87 3.00
C ASP A 154 4.82 6.34 3.77
N PRO A 155 3.88 7.06 3.12
CA PRO A 155 2.66 7.50 3.77
C PRO A 155 1.74 6.32 4.09
N ALA A 156 1.19 6.30 5.31
CA ALA A 156 0.10 5.41 5.69
C ALA A 156 -1.01 6.20 6.39
N TRP A 157 -2.21 6.13 5.84
CA TRP A 157 -3.37 6.85 6.35
C TRP A 157 -3.92 6.18 7.61
N SER A 158 -4.20 6.98 8.64
CA SER A 158 -4.93 6.50 9.82
C SER A 158 -6.37 6.06 9.44
N PRO A 159 -6.94 5.04 10.09
CA PRO A 159 -8.29 4.56 9.76
C PRO A 159 -9.41 5.59 9.97
N ASP A 160 -9.19 6.62 10.80
CA ASP A 160 -10.14 7.72 11.01
C ASP A 160 -10.00 8.86 9.98
N SER A 161 -9.05 8.72 9.04
CA SER A 161 -8.69 9.71 8.02
C SER A 161 -8.12 11.05 8.53
N THR A 162 -7.81 11.19 9.82
CA THR A 162 -7.38 12.48 10.39
C THR A 162 -5.88 12.73 10.32
N GLU A 163 -5.09 11.66 10.33
CA GLU A 163 -3.62 11.71 10.33
C GLU A 163 -3.02 10.81 9.25
N ILE A 164 -1.82 11.15 8.80
CA ILE A 164 -0.92 10.26 8.05
C ILE A 164 0.32 10.03 8.92
N VAL A 165 0.68 8.77 9.13
CA VAL A 165 2.02 8.43 9.62
C VAL A 165 2.93 8.25 8.42
N CYS A 166 4.13 8.82 8.47
CA CYS A 166 5.09 8.75 7.38
C CYS A 166 6.52 8.85 7.89
N ASN A 167 7.48 8.49 7.05
CA ASN A 167 8.89 8.74 7.33
C ASN A 167 9.26 10.18 6.98
N VAL A 168 9.64 10.93 8.01
CA VAL A 168 10.26 12.25 7.88
C VAL A 168 11.67 12.17 8.46
N ARG A 169 12.68 12.34 7.60
CA ARG A 169 14.10 12.30 8.00
C ARG A 169 14.46 11.02 8.78
N SER A 170 14.07 9.86 8.26
CA SER A 170 14.35 8.54 8.86
C SER A 170 13.61 8.24 10.17
N ARG A 171 12.49 8.93 10.44
CA ARG A 171 11.68 8.71 11.64
C ARG A 171 10.20 8.73 11.32
N LEU A 172 9.44 7.84 11.96
CA LEU A 172 7.99 7.86 11.82
C LEU A 172 7.40 9.05 12.55
N THR A 173 6.61 9.80 11.80
CA THR A 173 6.04 11.08 12.19
C THR A 173 4.56 11.06 11.81
N PHE A 174 3.70 11.32 12.78
CA PHE A 174 2.31 11.65 12.56
C PHE A 174 2.21 13.07 12.01
N VAL A 175 1.42 13.23 10.96
CA VAL A 175 1.10 14.51 10.34
C VAL A 175 -0.42 14.63 10.32
N ASP A 176 -0.94 15.65 11.01
CA ASP A 176 -2.37 15.97 10.95
C ASP A 176 -2.70 16.47 9.53
N VAL A 177 -3.69 15.85 8.90
CA VAL A 177 -4.03 16.12 7.50
C VAL A 177 -4.55 17.55 7.30
N ARG A 178 -5.16 18.14 8.33
CA ARG A 178 -5.80 19.46 8.27
C ARG A 178 -4.86 20.59 8.69
N THR A 179 -4.09 20.40 9.75
CA THR A 179 -3.22 21.44 10.34
C THR A 179 -1.78 21.32 9.88
N GLN A 180 -1.39 20.17 9.31
CA GLN A 180 0.00 19.81 8.98
C GLN A 180 0.94 19.81 10.20
N GLU A 181 0.38 19.80 11.42
CA GLU A 181 1.16 19.65 12.64
C GLU A 181 1.81 18.27 12.69
N GLN A 182 3.06 18.24 13.15
CA GLN A 182 3.89 17.03 13.13
C GLN A 182 4.25 16.58 14.54
N ARG A 183 4.13 15.26 14.79
CA ARG A 183 4.51 14.63 16.06
C ARG A 183 5.24 13.31 15.79
N LEU A 184 6.38 13.12 16.43
CA LEU A 184 7.14 11.86 16.32
C LEU A 184 6.38 10.71 17.01
N LEU A 185 6.41 9.53 16.40
CA LEU A 185 5.89 8.30 17.00
C LEU A 185 6.71 7.89 18.23
N LEU A 186 8.03 7.82 18.06
CA LEU A 186 8.98 7.51 19.14
C LEU A 186 9.74 8.77 19.57
N PRO A 187 10.16 8.86 20.84
CA PRO A 187 10.92 10.01 21.34
C PRO A 187 12.18 10.29 20.51
N LYS A 188 12.63 11.55 20.45
CA LYS A 188 13.84 11.96 19.70
C LYS A 188 15.10 11.15 20.05
N LYS A 189 15.18 10.64 21.28
CA LYS A 189 16.29 9.81 21.78
C LYS A 189 16.30 8.39 21.18
N ALA A 190 15.17 7.90 20.68
CA ALA A 190 15.14 6.63 19.96
C ALA A 190 16.02 6.71 18.70
N MET A 191 16.51 5.58 18.21
CA MET A 191 17.29 5.55 16.96
C MET A 191 16.44 5.95 15.75
N ALA A 192 17.10 6.44 14.70
CA ALA A 192 16.47 6.69 13.41
C ALA A 192 16.29 5.36 12.62
N HIS A 193 15.99 5.43 11.34
CA HIS A 193 15.81 4.29 10.42
C HIS A 193 14.49 3.53 10.55
N GLN A 194 13.41 4.26 10.83
CA GLN A 194 12.06 3.70 10.88
C GLN A 194 11.34 3.95 9.55
N ARG A 195 10.74 2.95 8.90
CA ARG A 195 10.12 3.05 7.56
C ARG A 195 8.90 2.16 7.42
N ASP A 196 8.22 2.27 6.27
CA ASP A 196 7.09 1.43 5.87
C ASP A 196 6.04 1.25 6.98
N PRO A 197 5.47 2.33 7.53
CA PRO A 197 4.45 2.19 8.55
C PRO A 197 3.16 1.59 7.97
N SER A 198 2.45 0.81 8.77
CA SER A 198 1.13 0.27 8.45
C SER A 198 0.23 0.34 9.68
N TRP A 199 -1.00 0.81 9.51
CA TRP A 199 -2.00 0.90 10.55
C TRP A 199 -2.77 -0.40 10.71
N SER A 200 -3.07 -0.74 11.96
CA SER A 200 -4.22 -1.61 12.29
C SER A 200 -5.52 -0.93 11.85
N ALA A 201 -6.54 -1.70 11.46
CA ALA A 201 -7.83 -1.13 11.05
C ALA A 201 -8.54 -0.38 12.21
N SER A 202 -8.30 -0.79 13.46
CA SER A 202 -8.76 -0.10 14.67
C SER A 202 -8.03 1.23 14.94
N GLY A 203 -6.86 1.42 14.34
CA GLY A 203 -6.05 2.64 14.49
C GLY A 203 -5.37 2.76 15.85
N ASP A 204 -5.27 1.67 16.62
CA ASP A 204 -4.63 1.62 17.94
C ASP A 204 -3.18 1.14 17.87
N LYS A 205 -2.81 0.40 16.82
CA LYS A 205 -1.45 -0.13 16.58
C LYS A 205 -0.88 0.26 15.22
N LEU A 206 0.45 0.26 15.16
CA LEU A 206 1.26 0.44 13.97
C LEU A 206 2.27 -0.70 13.85
N ALA A 207 2.36 -1.30 12.66
CA ALA A 207 3.52 -2.09 12.27
C ALA A 207 4.49 -1.22 11.46
N PHE A 208 5.80 -1.45 11.56
CA PHE A 208 6.80 -0.71 10.81
C PHE A 208 8.13 -1.45 10.75
N VAL A 209 8.98 -1.03 9.82
CA VAL A 209 10.36 -1.52 9.71
C VAL A 209 11.27 -0.67 10.57
N TRP A 210 12.16 -1.30 11.32
CA TRP A 210 13.20 -0.59 12.05
C TRP A 210 14.52 -1.36 12.05
N ASN A 211 15.61 -0.65 11.79
CA ASN A 211 16.95 -1.07 12.17
C ASN A 211 17.33 -0.32 13.46
N ASN A 212 17.16 -0.97 14.61
CA ASN A 212 17.43 -0.38 15.92
C ASN A 212 18.87 -0.61 16.41
N ASN A 213 19.73 -1.18 15.56
CA ASN A 213 21.10 -1.46 15.94
C ASN A 213 21.91 -0.13 15.97
N PRO A 214 22.46 0.29 17.15
CA PRO A 214 23.11 1.58 17.34
C PRO A 214 24.50 1.91 16.72
N LEU A 215 25.13 1.24 15.76
CA LEU A 215 26.59 1.36 15.48
C LEU A 215 27.48 1.15 16.74
N PRO A 216 28.69 0.56 16.59
CA PRO A 216 29.63 0.50 17.70
C PRO A 216 30.02 1.92 18.16
N PRO A 217 30.12 2.20 19.47
CA PRO A 217 30.47 3.53 19.99
C PRO A 217 31.79 4.09 19.44
N ASP A 218 32.69 3.22 18.99
CA ASP A 218 34.02 3.51 18.45
C ASP A 218 34.08 3.54 16.91
N HIS A 219 32.99 3.19 16.23
CA HIS A 219 32.96 3.13 14.77
C HIS A 219 33.11 4.52 14.13
N LYS A 220 34.18 4.72 13.37
CA LYS A 220 34.46 5.97 12.67
C LYS A 220 33.84 5.94 11.27
N VAL A 221 32.67 6.56 11.15
CA VAL A 221 31.91 6.72 9.89
C VAL A 221 32.85 7.22 8.77
N GLY A 222 32.99 6.42 7.71
CA GLY A 222 33.78 6.77 6.51
C GLY A 222 35.25 6.35 6.53
N ILE A 223 35.75 5.76 7.63
CA ILE A 223 37.12 5.22 7.71
C ILE A 223 37.09 3.68 7.78
N GLU A 224 36.12 3.13 8.51
CA GLU A 224 35.98 1.69 8.67
C GLU A 224 34.72 1.20 7.94
N PRO A 225 34.75 0.00 7.33
CA PRO A 225 33.53 -0.63 6.83
C PRO A 225 32.58 -0.89 8.01
N ILE A 226 31.29 -0.64 7.78
CA ILE A 226 30.24 -0.95 8.76
C ILE A 226 30.34 -2.45 9.07
N PRO A 227 30.44 -2.87 10.35
CA PRO A 227 30.63 -4.28 10.65
C PRO A 227 29.43 -5.08 10.14
N GLU A 228 29.65 -6.32 9.69
CA GLU A 228 28.65 -7.12 8.98
C GLU A 228 27.35 -7.31 9.78
N VAL A 229 27.47 -7.42 11.11
CA VAL A 229 26.33 -7.47 12.05
C VAL A 229 25.45 -6.20 12.03
N TRP A 230 25.89 -5.09 11.46
CA TRP A 230 25.12 -3.84 11.32
C TRP A 230 24.64 -3.61 9.89
N LEU A 231 25.16 -4.38 8.93
CA LEU A 231 24.67 -4.36 7.56
C LEU A 231 23.30 -5.04 7.57
N ASN A 232 22.26 -4.29 7.21
CA ASN A 232 20.97 -4.84 6.82
C ASN A 232 20.25 -5.73 7.87
N LYS A 233 20.24 -5.30 9.14
CA LYS A 233 19.40 -5.90 10.19
C LYS A 233 18.06 -5.18 10.37
N GLN A 234 17.38 -4.88 9.28
CA GLN A 234 16.04 -4.29 9.37
C GLN A 234 15.02 -5.40 9.61
N THR A 235 14.16 -5.19 10.60
CA THR A 235 13.10 -6.12 10.93
C THR A 235 11.78 -5.41 11.19
N VAL A 236 10.71 -6.20 11.38
CA VAL A 236 9.35 -5.75 11.60
C VAL A 236 9.08 -5.60 13.10
N TYR A 237 8.56 -4.45 13.47
CA TYR A 237 8.10 -4.10 14.81
C TYR A 237 6.61 -3.76 14.78
N ILE A 238 5.94 -3.96 15.91
CA ILE A 238 4.60 -3.45 16.18
C ILE A 238 4.64 -2.60 17.45
N ILE A 239 3.83 -1.54 17.49
CA ILE A 239 3.75 -0.60 18.60
C ILE A 239 2.33 -0.04 18.74
N ASN A 240 1.94 0.39 19.93
CA ASN A 240 0.72 1.16 20.13
C ASN A 240 0.87 2.59 19.56
N ARG A 241 -0.23 3.20 19.12
CA ARG A 241 -0.29 4.58 18.59
C ARG A 241 0.28 5.63 19.55
N ASP A 242 0.20 5.37 20.86
CA ASP A 242 0.75 6.24 21.90
C ASP A 242 2.28 6.09 22.11
N GLY A 243 2.93 5.19 21.37
CA GLY A 243 4.36 4.93 21.45
C GLY A 243 4.75 3.90 22.54
N THR A 244 3.78 3.27 23.20
CA THR A 244 4.02 2.19 24.17
C THR A 244 3.92 0.81 23.53
N GLY A 245 4.28 -0.24 24.27
CA GLY A 245 4.06 -1.63 23.82
C GLY A 245 4.86 -2.02 22.58
N LEU A 246 6.04 -1.42 22.38
CA LEU A 246 6.94 -1.78 21.29
C LEU A 246 7.33 -3.26 21.41
N GLN A 247 7.06 -4.02 20.36
CA GLN A 247 7.36 -5.44 20.24
C GLN A 247 8.01 -5.70 18.89
N GLN A 248 9.11 -6.47 18.89
CA GLN A 248 9.72 -7.00 17.68
C GLN A 248 8.96 -8.27 17.26
N LEU A 249 8.61 -8.40 15.97
CA LEU A 249 7.87 -9.55 15.45
C LEU A 249 8.77 -10.56 14.75
N VAL A 250 9.76 -10.09 13.98
CA VAL A 250 10.69 -10.96 13.23
C VAL A 250 12.09 -10.83 13.82
N GLU A 251 12.80 -11.94 14.03
CA GLU A 251 14.12 -11.95 14.66
C GLU A 251 15.19 -11.20 13.83
N GLU A 252 16.15 -10.57 14.52
CA GLU A 252 17.19 -9.71 13.92
C GLU A 252 18.45 -10.48 13.47
N ASP A 253 18.58 -11.75 13.85
CA ASP A 253 19.64 -12.66 13.40
C ASP A 253 19.32 -13.34 12.08
N GLY A 254 18.07 -13.23 11.62
CA GLY A 254 17.59 -13.72 10.35
C GLY A 254 17.84 -12.77 9.18
N SER A 255 17.31 -13.16 8.02
CA SER A 255 17.29 -12.33 6.82
C SER A 255 16.37 -11.11 6.98
N GLU A 256 16.77 -10.00 6.33
CA GLU A 256 15.99 -8.76 6.24
C GLU A 256 14.48 -9.00 6.07
N ALA A 257 13.69 -8.27 6.87
CA ALA A 257 12.25 -8.22 6.75
C ALA A 257 11.76 -6.78 6.58
N TRP A 258 10.87 -6.54 5.62
CA TRP A 258 10.40 -5.19 5.27
C TRP A 258 8.97 -5.15 4.74
N SER A 259 8.45 -3.92 4.53
CA SER A 259 7.09 -3.64 4.07
C SER A 259 5.99 -4.39 4.83
N PRO A 260 5.90 -4.20 6.16
CA PRO A 260 4.87 -4.84 6.96
C PRO A 260 3.50 -4.25 6.67
N VAL A 261 2.47 -5.09 6.63
CA VAL A 261 1.07 -4.68 6.53
C VAL A 261 0.22 -5.47 7.51
N LEU A 262 -0.39 -4.76 8.47
CA LEU A 262 -1.32 -5.36 9.43
C LEU A 262 -2.57 -5.87 8.72
N SER A 263 -3.03 -7.05 9.12
CA SER A 263 -4.32 -7.58 8.69
C SER A 263 -5.47 -6.70 9.21
N PRO A 264 -6.65 -6.71 8.56
CA PRO A 264 -7.79 -5.91 8.99
C PRO A 264 -8.26 -6.21 10.42
N ASP A 265 -8.09 -7.45 10.89
CA ASP A 265 -8.41 -7.85 12.26
C ASP A 265 -7.29 -7.52 13.29
N GLY A 266 -6.12 -7.10 12.80
CA GLY A 266 -4.95 -6.73 13.60
C GLY A 266 -4.19 -7.91 14.22
N ASN A 267 -4.53 -9.15 13.86
CA ASN A 267 -3.93 -10.36 14.45
C ASN A 267 -2.72 -10.87 13.69
N GLU A 268 -2.58 -10.53 12.41
CA GLU A 268 -1.48 -10.95 11.56
C GLU A 268 -0.75 -9.75 10.95
N VAL A 269 0.53 -9.92 10.65
CA VAL A 269 1.31 -8.95 9.86
C VAL A 269 1.85 -9.67 8.63
N LEU A 270 1.46 -9.21 7.45
CA LEU A 270 2.12 -9.54 6.19
C LEU A 270 3.48 -8.83 6.16
N TYR A 271 4.51 -9.46 5.64
CA TYR A 271 5.80 -8.80 5.41
C TYR A 271 6.56 -9.50 4.29
N THR A 272 7.54 -8.80 3.73
CA THR A 272 8.50 -9.39 2.79
C THR A 272 9.75 -9.81 3.55
N GLN A 273 10.28 -11.00 3.25
CA GLN A 273 11.54 -11.48 3.82
C GLN A 273 12.46 -12.08 2.76
N MET A 274 13.77 -11.85 2.89
CA MET A 274 14.77 -12.33 1.95
C MET A 274 15.20 -13.77 2.25
N ILE A 275 14.74 -14.76 1.48
CA ILE A 275 15.18 -16.16 1.65
C ILE A 275 16.07 -16.57 0.49
N ASN A 276 17.34 -16.89 0.76
CA ASN A 276 18.32 -17.34 -0.25
C ASN A 276 18.39 -16.41 -1.47
N ASP A 277 18.56 -15.11 -1.23
CA ASP A 277 18.58 -14.04 -2.27
C ASP A 277 17.26 -13.93 -3.06
N ARG A 278 16.14 -14.40 -2.50
CA ARG A 278 14.80 -14.27 -3.09
C ARG A 278 13.85 -13.63 -2.09
N PRO A 279 13.31 -12.43 -2.36
CA PRO A 279 12.26 -11.87 -1.53
C PRO A 279 10.99 -12.72 -1.67
N GLN A 280 10.38 -13.05 -0.55
CA GLN A 280 9.16 -13.84 -0.43
C GLN A 280 8.20 -13.16 0.53
N ILE A 281 6.91 -13.43 0.35
CA ILE A 281 5.86 -12.95 1.24
C ILE A 281 5.66 -13.95 2.37
N PHE A 282 5.62 -13.42 3.58
CA PHE A 282 5.31 -14.13 4.80
C PHE A 282 4.18 -13.42 5.53
N LYS A 283 3.50 -14.16 6.40
CA LYS A 283 2.69 -13.58 7.46
C LYS A 283 3.15 -14.10 8.81
N ILE A 284 2.97 -13.29 9.85
CA ILE A 284 3.24 -13.67 11.24
C ILE A 284 2.04 -13.34 12.10
N ASP A 285 1.64 -14.29 12.95
CA ASP A 285 0.64 -14.03 13.99
C ASP A 285 1.27 -13.18 15.11
N VAL A 286 0.65 -12.05 15.43
CA VAL A 286 1.17 -11.02 16.33
C VAL A 286 1.34 -11.53 17.76
N ASN A 287 0.52 -12.50 18.19
CA ASN A 287 0.49 -12.97 19.57
C ASN A 287 1.39 -14.18 19.80
N SER A 288 1.33 -15.16 18.89
CA SER A 288 2.06 -16.42 18.98
C SER A 288 3.43 -16.38 18.32
N GLY A 289 3.66 -15.41 17.42
CA GLY A 289 4.90 -15.31 16.64
C GLY A 289 5.02 -16.39 15.55
N VAL A 290 3.97 -17.17 15.30
CA VAL A 290 3.99 -18.23 14.27
C VAL A 290 4.09 -17.58 12.89
N GLN A 291 5.16 -17.90 12.18
CA GLN A 291 5.42 -17.43 10.82
C GLN A 291 4.95 -18.44 9.78
N THR A 292 4.34 -17.96 8.70
CA THR A 292 3.89 -18.75 7.55
C THR A 292 4.38 -18.11 6.26
N GLN A 293 5.10 -18.87 5.43
CA GLN A 293 5.49 -18.43 4.10
C GLN A 293 4.31 -18.59 3.12
N LEU A 294 3.97 -17.53 2.38
CA LEU A 294 2.84 -17.52 1.44
C LEU A 294 3.26 -17.70 -0.01
N THR A 295 4.50 -17.33 -0.36
CA THR A 295 5.03 -17.47 -1.72
C THR A 295 6.30 -18.29 -1.73
N HIS A 296 6.40 -19.19 -2.72
CA HIS A 296 7.56 -20.09 -2.87
C HIS A 296 8.26 -19.95 -4.23
N VAL A 297 7.60 -19.32 -5.20
CA VAL A 297 8.11 -19.11 -6.56
C VAL A 297 8.47 -17.64 -6.73
N GLY A 298 9.71 -17.35 -7.09
CA GLY A 298 10.19 -16.00 -7.33
C GLY A 298 11.59 -15.98 -7.93
N MET A 299 11.88 -14.91 -8.67
CA MET A 299 13.21 -14.68 -9.25
C MET A 299 14.21 -14.25 -8.17
N PRO A 300 15.50 -14.62 -8.29
CA PRO A 300 16.56 -14.05 -7.46
C PRO A 300 16.57 -12.52 -7.55
N ARG A 301 16.73 -11.84 -6.40
CA ARG A 301 16.76 -10.39 -6.20
C ARG A 301 15.50 -9.61 -6.58
N PHE A 302 14.60 -10.18 -7.39
CA PHE A 302 13.41 -9.51 -7.94
C PHE A 302 12.15 -10.35 -7.73
N GLY A 303 12.09 -11.11 -6.63
CA GLY A 303 11.00 -12.06 -6.32
C GLY A 303 9.67 -11.41 -5.96
N ASN A 304 9.09 -11.82 -4.83
CA ASN A 304 7.79 -11.33 -4.36
C ASN A 304 7.99 -10.28 -3.26
N PHE A 305 7.27 -9.16 -3.28
CA PHE A 305 7.37 -8.14 -2.23
C PHE A 305 6.12 -7.28 -2.07
N GLY A 306 6.10 -6.59 -0.93
CA GLY A 306 5.02 -5.74 -0.46
C GLY A 306 3.77 -6.54 -0.15
N GLY A 307 2.64 -5.86 -0.25
CA GLY A 307 1.33 -6.47 -0.32
C GLY A 307 0.29 -5.60 0.35
N ASP A 308 -0.96 -6.00 0.23
CA ASP A 308 -2.07 -5.33 0.90
C ASP A 308 -3.22 -6.30 1.12
N TRP A 309 -3.94 -6.12 2.21
CA TRP A 309 -5.06 -6.98 2.59
C TRP A 309 -6.37 -6.40 2.13
N PHE A 310 -7.27 -7.28 1.72
CA PHE A 310 -8.69 -6.97 1.68
C PHE A 310 -9.45 -8.08 2.39
N ASP A 311 -10.32 -7.69 3.31
CA ASP A 311 -11.29 -8.58 3.93
C ASP A 311 -12.67 -7.90 3.84
N PRO A 312 -13.63 -8.50 3.12
CA PRO A 312 -14.97 -7.92 2.99
C PRO A 312 -15.70 -7.75 4.31
N ALA A 313 -15.33 -8.47 5.38
CA ALA A 313 -15.88 -8.28 6.72
C ALA A 313 -15.50 -6.92 7.35
N TYR A 314 -14.41 -6.30 6.85
CA TYR A 314 -13.88 -5.02 7.32
C TYR A 314 -14.00 -3.91 6.26
N ALA A 315 -14.61 -4.21 5.10
CA ALA A 315 -14.79 -3.23 4.03
C ALA A 315 -15.62 -2.04 4.56
N LEU A 316 -15.06 -0.84 4.44
CA LEU A 316 -15.72 0.36 4.91
C LEU A 316 -16.81 0.77 3.90
N PRO A 317 -18.10 0.78 4.27
CA PRO A 317 -19.14 1.23 3.35
C PRO A 317 -18.95 2.72 3.09
N VAL A 318 -18.93 3.14 1.82
CA VAL A 318 -18.85 4.56 1.39
C VAL A 318 -20.07 5.39 1.80
N SER A 319 -21.04 4.78 2.51
CA SER A 319 -22.16 5.53 3.06
C SER A 319 -21.66 6.46 4.16
N PRO A 320 -22.05 7.75 4.15
CA PRO A 320 -21.57 8.71 5.10
C PRO A 320 -21.96 8.27 6.51
N GLN A 321 -20.97 7.85 7.30
CA GLN A 321 -21.12 7.78 8.75
C GLN A 321 -21.34 9.24 9.21
N PRO A 322 -22.51 9.62 9.73
CA PRO A 322 -22.83 11.02 10.05
C PRO A 322 -21.91 11.62 11.12
N HIS A 323 -21.14 10.80 11.83
CA HIS A 323 -20.13 11.20 12.81
C HIS A 323 -18.72 11.43 12.20
N LEU A 324 -18.50 11.12 10.91
CA LEU A 324 -17.29 11.45 10.15
C LEU A 324 -17.54 12.53 9.07
N LEU A 325 -18.78 13.03 8.96
CA LEU A 325 -19.14 14.18 8.12
C LEU A 325 -18.83 15.51 8.83
N THR A 326 -17.55 15.79 9.06
CA THR A 326 -17.08 17.17 9.23
C THR A 326 -15.92 17.42 8.29
N THR A 327 -16.17 17.30 6.98
CA THR A 327 -15.35 18.01 6.00
C THR A 327 -15.90 19.43 5.87
N THR A 328 -14.99 20.39 5.97
CA THR A 328 -15.22 21.84 6.03
C THR A 328 -16.02 22.40 4.84
N TRP A 329 -16.18 21.65 3.75
CA TRP A 329 -16.74 22.13 2.49
C TRP A 329 -18.27 22.27 2.46
N GLY A 330 -19.00 21.74 3.44
CA GLY A 330 -20.44 21.98 3.61
C GLY A 330 -20.77 23.35 4.20
N ASN A 331 -19.86 23.93 4.99
CA ASN A 331 -20.11 25.17 5.73
C ASN A 331 -19.58 26.43 5.03
N VAL A 332 -18.66 26.29 4.07
CA VAL A 332 -18.07 27.43 3.32
C VAL A 332 -18.95 27.91 2.15
N LYS A 333 -20.02 27.18 1.79
CA LYS A 333 -20.99 27.61 0.77
C LYS A 333 -22.29 28.22 1.31
N LYS A 334 -22.34 28.57 2.60
CA LYS A 334 -23.52 29.17 3.25
C LYS A 334 -23.29 30.56 3.86
N GLN A 335 -22.22 31.26 3.48
CA GLN A 335 -22.07 32.68 3.78
C GLN A 335 -21.84 33.48 2.50
#